data_AF-E7N4L7-F1
#
_entry.id   AF-E7N4L7-F1
#
_cell.length_a   1.000
_cell.length_b   1.000
_cell.length_c   1.000
_cell.angle_alpha   90.00
_cell.angle_beta   90.00
_cell.angle_gamma   90.00
#
_symmetry.space_group_name_H-M   'P 1'
#
loop_
_entity.id
_entity.type
_entity.pdbx_description
1 polymer ?
#
loop_
_entity_poly.entity_id
_entity_poly.type
_entity_poly.pdbx_seq_one_letter_code
_entity_poly.pdbx_strand_id
1 'polypeptide(L)'
;MDATAALFGGNTKRGSSSLFSAQYRAQDSSAQELNSIFSIANQAAQLRKSYAESSSKFYKEYDSNMKDLRKSAGTVKTMSYELDSSDIRANADGSKTYSDRLKTAIGNVKDLVAQYNETNAFLAENKSAGPGVQRLAADFSDTTYKADSYAKMGITVNAKTGQMTVNENQLARALTSSPAQSEAILGKDGLAGRADRHAQLAQSSRSRVLPTMQESIGKQLSYAEGLLTGGSLSTMSRYSNMLNLFSIYV
;
A
#
# COMPACT_ATOMS: atom_id res chain seq x y z
N MET A 1 0.83 -14.34 -8.88
CA MET A 1 0.10 -13.28 -9.61
C MET A 1 -1.01 -12.79 -8.69
N ASP A 2 -1.06 -11.48 -8.49
CA ASP A 2 -1.58 -10.81 -7.31
C ASP A 2 -3.12 -10.69 -7.32
N ALA A 3 -3.81 -11.29 -6.34
CA ALA A 3 -5.27 -11.27 -6.23
C ALA A 3 -5.82 -9.83 -6.12
N THR A 4 -5.01 -8.92 -5.56
CA THR A 4 -5.30 -7.50 -5.44
C THR A 4 -5.32 -6.82 -6.82
N ALA A 5 -4.39 -7.16 -7.72
CA ALA A 5 -4.35 -6.62 -9.07
C ALA A 5 -5.52 -7.11 -9.95
N ALA A 6 -6.00 -8.34 -9.72
CA ALA A 6 -7.14 -8.90 -10.45
C ALA A 6 -8.47 -8.22 -10.11
N LEU A 7 -8.66 -7.82 -8.85
CA LEU A 7 -9.91 -7.20 -8.38
C LEU A 7 -9.92 -5.68 -8.58
N PHE A 8 -8.77 -5.03 -8.45
CA PHE A 8 -8.67 -3.56 -8.43
C PHE A 8 -7.93 -2.94 -9.63
N GLY A 9 -7.14 -3.73 -10.37
CA GLY A 9 -6.25 -3.25 -11.43
C GLY A 9 -6.62 -3.64 -12.87
N GLY A 10 -7.76 -4.27 -13.11
CA GLY A 10 -8.07 -4.89 -14.40
C GLY A 10 -8.48 -3.93 -15.52
N ASN A 11 -7.54 -3.57 -16.40
CA ASN A 11 -7.81 -3.17 -17.79
C ASN A 11 -7.62 -4.43 -18.68
N THR A 12 -8.61 -5.33 -18.69
CA THR A 12 -8.48 -6.64 -19.34
C THR A 12 -8.69 -6.56 -20.85
N LYS A 13 -7.63 -6.87 -21.61
CA LYS A 13 -7.60 -6.83 -23.08
C LYS A 13 -8.54 -7.85 -23.75
N ARG A 14 -9.23 -7.33 -24.76
CA ARG A 14 -10.05 -7.93 -25.83
C ARG A 14 -9.66 -9.35 -26.27
N GLY A 15 -10.61 -10.29 -26.15
CA GLY A 15 -10.73 -11.48 -26.99
C GLY A 15 -11.93 -11.30 -27.93
N SER A 16 -11.68 -11.29 -29.24
CA SER A 16 -12.70 -11.18 -30.28
C SER A 16 -13.29 -12.56 -30.56
N SER A 17 -14.58 -12.77 -30.28
CA SER A 17 -15.35 -13.87 -30.85
C SER A 17 -16.77 -13.39 -31.16
N SER A 18 -17.06 -13.31 -32.46
CA SER A 18 -18.33 -12.94 -33.07
C SER A 18 -19.48 -13.86 -32.63
N LEU A 19 -20.59 -13.29 -32.16
CA LEU A 19 -21.85 -14.03 -31.94
C LEU A 19 -23.04 -13.22 -32.45
N PHE A 20 -23.24 -13.25 -33.77
CA PHE A 20 -24.52 -12.94 -34.41
C PHE A 20 -25.37 -14.22 -34.41
N SER A 21 -26.30 -14.37 -33.45
CA SER A 21 -27.58 -15.09 -33.62
C SER A 21 -28.27 -15.32 -32.26
N ALA A 22 -29.27 -14.51 -31.92
CA ALA A 22 -30.27 -14.87 -30.92
C ALA A 22 -31.60 -14.17 -31.25
N GLN A 23 -32.27 -14.68 -32.28
CA GLN A 23 -33.64 -14.28 -32.64
C GLN A 23 -34.64 -15.11 -31.83
N TYR A 24 -35.22 -14.50 -30.80
CA TYR A 24 -36.56 -14.70 -30.22
C TYR A 24 -37.19 -16.12 -30.19
N ARG A 25 -37.31 -16.70 -28.97
CA ARG A 25 -38.37 -17.66 -28.59
C ARG A 25 -38.85 -17.37 -27.16
N ALA A 26 -40.08 -16.88 -27.02
CA ALA A 26 -40.63 -16.22 -25.83
C ALA A 26 -41.30 -17.13 -24.76
N GLN A 27 -41.09 -18.45 -24.78
CA GLN A 27 -41.64 -19.38 -23.77
C GLN A 27 -40.58 -20.14 -22.96
N ASP A 28 -39.35 -20.28 -23.48
CA ASP A 28 -38.16 -20.73 -22.73
C ASP A 28 -37.42 -19.57 -22.03
N SER A 29 -37.84 -18.32 -22.31
CA SER A 29 -37.15 -17.10 -21.87
C SER A 29 -37.19 -16.90 -20.37
N SER A 30 -38.28 -17.27 -19.67
CA SER A 30 -38.40 -17.02 -18.24
C SER A 30 -37.45 -17.90 -17.40
N ALA A 31 -37.27 -19.17 -17.76
CA ALA A 31 -36.31 -20.05 -17.09
C ALA A 31 -34.85 -19.67 -17.41
N GLN A 32 -34.58 -19.25 -18.65
CA GLN A 32 -33.26 -18.75 -19.06
C GLN A 32 -32.91 -17.40 -18.41
N GLU A 33 -33.89 -16.51 -18.27
CA GLU A 33 -33.78 -15.24 -17.54
C GLU A 33 -33.62 -15.47 -16.03
N LEU A 34 -34.34 -16.42 -15.43
CA LEU A 34 -34.15 -16.77 -14.02
C LEU A 34 -32.76 -17.39 -13.78
N ASN A 35 -32.29 -18.27 -14.67
CA ASN A 35 -30.94 -18.84 -14.60
C ASN A 35 -29.85 -17.77 -14.76
N SER A 36 -30.04 -16.80 -15.64
CA SER A 36 -29.10 -15.69 -15.79
C SER A 36 -29.10 -14.79 -14.55
N ILE A 37 -30.26 -14.49 -13.96
CA ILE A 37 -30.38 -13.77 -12.68
C ILE A 37 -29.67 -14.52 -11.55
N PHE A 38 -29.88 -15.83 -11.40
CA PHE A 38 -29.19 -16.64 -10.40
C PHE A 38 -27.68 -16.66 -10.65
N SER A 39 -27.23 -16.71 -11.91
CA SER A 39 -25.81 -16.66 -12.24
C SER A 39 -25.17 -15.31 -11.85
N ILE A 40 -25.86 -14.19 -12.11
CA ILE A 40 -25.41 -12.84 -11.75
C ILE A 40 -25.41 -12.66 -10.24
N ALA A 41 -26.43 -13.16 -9.53
CA ALA A 41 -26.49 -13.13 -8.08
C ALA A 41 -25.35 -13.94 -7.44
N ASN A 42 -25.05 -15.13 -7.97
CA ASN A 42 -23.94 -15.96 -7.53
C ASN A 42 -22.57 -15.31 -7.83
N GLN A 43 -22.41 -14.72 -9.02
CA GLN A 43 -21.20 -13.96 -9.36
C GLN A 43 -21.02 -12.75 -8.43
N ALA A 44 -22.08 -11.98 -8.17
CA ALA A 44 -22.04 -10.86 -7.24
C ALA A 44 -21.69 -11.32 -5.81
N ALA A 45 -22.23 -12.45 -5.34
CA ALA A 45 -21.88 -13.03 -4.05
C ALA A 45 -20.40 -13.44 -3.98
N GLN A 46 -19.88 -14.07 -5.03
CA GLN A 46 -18.46 -14.42 -5.12
C GLN A 46 -17.55 -13.19 -5.16
N LEU A 47 -17.93 -12.15 -5.90
CA LEU A 47 -17.19 -10.87 -5.94
C LEU A 47 -17.18 -10.18 -4.58
N ARG A 48 -18.31 -10.16 -3.85
CA ARG A 48 -18.38 -9.63 -2.48
C ARG A 48 -17.46 -10.38 -1.54
N LYS A 49 -17.46 -11.71 -1.60
CA LYS A 49 -16.56 -12.54 -0.79
C LYS A 49 -15.09 -12.28 -1.11
N SER A 50 -14.73 -12.28 -2.40
CA SER A 50 -13.36 -12.01 -2.85
C SER A 50 -12.87 -10.61 -2.45
N TYR A 51 -13.73 -9.60 -2.53
CA TYR A 51 -13.43 -8.26 -2.03
C TYR A 51 -13.19 -8.24 -0.52
N ALA A 52 -14.07 -8.89 0.26
CA ALA A 52 -13.94 -8.92 1.72
C ALA A 52 -12.62 -9.59 2.15
N GLU A 53 -12.25 -10.71 1.52
CA GLU A 53 -11.01 -11.43 1.81
C GLU A 53 -9.78 -10.60 1.41
N SER A 54 -9.77 -10.04 0.20
CA SER A 54 -8.63 -9.26 -0.31
C SER A 54 -8.42 -7.97 0.46
N SER A 55 -9.50 -7.24 0.75
CA SER A 55 -9.42 -6.00 1.54
C SER A 55 -9.03 -6.28 2.99
N SER A 56 -9.52 -7.38 3.60
CA SER A 56 -9.11 -7.78 4.95
C SER A 56 -7.60 -8.08 5.02
N LYS A 57 -7.07 -8.84 4.05
CA LYS A 57 -5.65 -9.14 3.97
C LYS A 57 -4.82 -7.87 3.77
N PHE A 58 -5.21 -7.02 2.81
CA PHE A 58 -4.55 -5.74 2.56
C PHE A 58 -4.50 -4.88 3.82
N TYR A 59 -5.64 -4.66 4.50
CA TYR A 59 -5.68 -3.81 5.69
C TYR A 59 -4.90 -4.41 6.86
N LYS A 60 -4.81 -5.74 6.99
CA LYS A 60 -3.99 -6.38 8.01
C LYS A 60 -2.50 -6.06 7.82
N GLU A 61 -1.98 -6.21 6.60
CA GLU A 61 -0.58 -5.92 6.27
C GLU A 61 -0.32 -4.41 6.32
N TYR A 62 -1.22 -3.60 5.77
CA TYR A 62 -1.17 -2.14 5.82
C TYR A 62 -1.10 -1.61 7.26
N ASP A 63 -2.01 -2.05 8.13
CA ASP A 63 -2.06 -1.58 9.52
C ASP A 63 -0.82 -2.03 10.30
N SER A 64 -0.29 -3.24 10.03
CA SER A 64 0.96 -3.71 10.64
C SER A 64 2.14 -2.84 10.22
N ASN A 65 2.32 -2.63 8.90
CA ASN A 65 3.43 -1.83 8.37
C ASN A 65 3.41 -0.40 8.92
N MET A 66 2.23 0.23 8.96
CA MET A 66 2.09 1.58 9.53
C MET A 66 2.40 1.60 11.03
N LYS A 67 1.99 0.57 11.79
CA LYS A 67 2.28 0.48 13.22
C LYS A 67 3.77 0.28 13.49
N ASP A 68 4.42 -0.63 12.76
CA ASP A 68 5.83 -0.96 12.95
C ASP A 68 6.75 0.18 12.48
N LEU A 69 6.38 0.87 11.40
CA LEU A 69 7.03 2.10 10.98
C LEU A 69 6.92 3.21 12.05
N ARG A 70 5.72 3.40 12.63
CA ARG A 70 5.55 4.38 13.71
C ARG A 70 6.35 4.04 14.95
N LYS A 71 6.44 2.75 15.29
CA LYS A 71 7.22 2.28 16.44
C LYS A 71 8.70 2.56 16.24
N SER A 72 9.28 2.13 15.12
CA SER A 72 10.69 2.37 14.81
C SER A 72 11.02 3.86 14.69
N ALA A 73 10.14 4.64 14.07
CA ALA A 73 10.24 6.10 14.02
C ALA A 73 10.18 6.71 15.44
N GLY A 74 9.25 6.27 16.27
CA GLY A 74 9.16 6.67 17.67
C GLY A 74 10.47 6.46 18.42
N THR A 75 11.07 5.28 18.29
CA THR A 75 12.36 4.95 18.91
C THR A 75 13.47 5.90 18.45
N VAL A 76 13.64 6.13 17.15
CA VAL A 76 14.69 7.04 16.62
C VAL A 76 14.44 8.50 17.00
N LYS A 77 13.17 8.91 17.15
CA LYS A 77 12.81 10.26 17.62
C LYS A 77 13.22 10.51 19.08
N THR A 78 13.22 9.48 19.92
CA THR A 78 13.44 9.60 21.37
C THR A 78 14.76 9.01 21.85
N MET A 79 15.54 8.37 20.97
CA MET A 79 16.84 7.83 21.36
C MET A 79 17.82 8.96 21.69
N SER A 80 18.76 8.67 22.60
CA SER A 80 19.84 9.62 22.90
C SER A 80 20.83 9.70 21.75
N TYR A 81 21.19 10.92 21.37
CA TYR A 81 22.24 11.20 20.40
C TYR A 81 23.56 11.60 21.08
N GLU A 82 23.65 11.53 22.42
CA GLU A 82 24.87 11.80 23.20
C GLU A 82 25.91 10.68 23.03
N LEU A 83 26.44 10.60 21.81
CA LEU A 83 27.46 9.66 21.35
C LEU A 83 28.72 10.45 21.01
N ASP A 84 29.87 9.83 21.20
CA ASP A 84 31.14 10.51 20.99
C ASP A 84 32.20 9.54 20.46
N SER A 85 33.37 10.05 20.09
CA SER A 85 34.42 9.24 19.48
C SER A 85 34.88 8.05 20.35
N SER A 86 34.69 8.09 21.67
CA SER A 86 35.05 6.99 22.57
C SER A 86 34.18 5.74 22.37
N ASP A 87 33.04 5.87 21.69
CA ASP A 87 32.15 4.77 21.32
C ASP A 87 32.69 3.88 20.20
N ILE A 88 33.72 4.35 19.50
CA ILE A 88 34.36 3.61 18.43
C ILE A 88 35.77 3.25 18.88
N ARG A 89 36.01 1.96 19.08
CA ARG A 89 37.35 1.43 19.34
C ARG A 89 37.89 0.80 18.07
N ALA A 90 39.04 1.27 17.61
CA ALA A 90 39.80 0.58 16.58
C ALA A 90 40.59 -0.56 17.23
N ASN A 91 40.36 -1.78 16.75
CA ASN A 91 41.12 -2.95 17.15
C ASN A 91 42.43 -3.02 16.34
N ALA A 92 43.40 -3.80 16.82
CA ALA A 92 44.72 -3.94 16.18
C ALA A 92 44.66 -4.58 14.78
N ASP A 93 43.58 -5.31 14.47
CA ASP A 93 43.30 -5.93 13.16
C ASP A 93 42.63 -4.95 12.16
N GLY A 94 42.43 -3.69 12.56
CA GLY A 94 41.75 -2.68 11.75
C GLY A 94 40.22 -2.76 11.80
N SER A 95 39.64 -3.74 12.50
CA SER A 95 38.19 -3.79 12.75
C SER A 95 37.78 -2.74 13.78
N LYS A 96 36.49 -2.38 13.77
CA LYS A 96 35.92 -1.41 14.71
C LYS A 96 34.95 -2.10 15.66
N THR A 97 35.17 -1.92 16.96
CA THR A 97 34.22 -2.31 18.00
C THR A 97 33.40 -1.10 18.41
N TYR A 98 32.09 -1.27 18.45
CA TYR A 98 31.15 -0.24 18.90
C TYR A 98 30.71 -0.50 20.34
N SER A 99 30.54 0.57 21.11
CA SER A 99 29.85 0.51 22.40
C SER A 99 28.40 0.03 22.22
N ASP A 100 27.81 -0.48 23.31
CA ASP A 100 26.43 -0.95 23.26
C ASP A 100 25.45 0.19 22.95
N ARG A 101 25.69 1.41 23.47
CA ARG A 101 24.88 2.59 23.12
C ARG A 101 24.93 2.93 21.63
N LEU A 102 26.11 2.86 21.00
CA LEU A 102 26.26 3.11 19.57
C LEU A 102 25.64 1.99 18.72
N LYS A 103 25.79 0.72 19.12
CA LYS A 103 25.12 -0.42 18.46
C LYS A 103 23.61 -0.28 18.49
N THR A 104 23.05 0.10 19.64
CA THR A 104 21.61 0.34 19.77
C THR A 104 21.15 1.48 18.88
N ALA A 105 21.86 2.62 18.85
CA ALA A 105 21.51 3.74 17.98
C ALA A 105 21.55 3.36 16.49
N ILE A 106 22.60 2.66 16.06
CA ILE A 106 22.72 2.13 14.69
C ILE A 106 21.58 1.16 14.38
N GLY A 107 21.27 0.24 15.30
CA GLY A 107 20.17 -0.72 15.17
C GLY A 107 18.83 -0.02 14.99
N ASN A 108 18.53 0.98 15.82
CA ASN A 108 17.29 1.76 15.73
C ASN A 108 17.13 2.44 14.36
N VAL A 109 18.21 3.01 13.82
CA VAL A 109 18.19 3.66 12.49
C VAL A 109 18.01 2.64 11.38
N LYS A 110 18.68 1.47 11.47
CA LYS A 110 18.52 0.38 10.50
C LYS A 110 17.09 -0.16 10.52
N ASP A 111 16.50 -0.33 11.69
CA ASP A 111 15.12 -0.78 11.85
C ASP A 111 14.14 0.23 11.25
N LEU A 112 14.33 1.53 11.50
CA LEU A 112 13.52 2.58 10.86
C LEU A 112 13.63 2.52 9.34
N VAL A 113 14.84 2.42 8.79
CA VAL A 113 15.05 2.33 7.35
C VAL A 113 14.42 1.07 6.76
N ALA A 114 14.55 -0.07 7.44
CA ALA A 114 13.95 -1.33 7.02
C ALA A 114 12.42 -1.23 6.99
N GLN A 115 11.80 -0.74 8.07
CA GLN A 115 10.35 -0.57 8.17
C GLN A 115 9.81 0.44 7.14
N TYR A 116 10.56 1.50 6.86
CA TYR A 116 10.21 2.45 5.81
C TYR A 116 10.22 1.80 4.43
N ASN A 117 11.27 1.03 4.13
CA ASN A 117 11.40 0.30 2.87
C ASN A 117 10.33 -0.78 2.69
N GLU A 118 10.01 -1.51 3.74
CA GLU A 118 8.96 -2.54 3.76
C GLU A 118 7.58 -1.90 3.47
N THR A 119 7.27 -0.79 4.16
CA THR A 119 6.04 -0.03 3.91
C THR A 119 5.99 0.51 2.48
N ASN A 120 7.09 1.09 1.99
CA ASN A 120 7.19 1.60 0.63
C ASN A 120 7.02 0.49 -0.42
N ALA A 121 7.69 -0.66 -0.23
CA ALA A 121 7.56 -1.81 -1.12
C ALA A 121 6.13 -2.35 -1.16
N PHE A 122 5.51 -2.56 0.01
CA PHE A 122 4.12 -2.99 0.12
C PHE A 122 3.16 -2.04 -0.63
N LEU A 123 3.29 -0.73 -0.42
CA LEU A 123 2.47 0.26 -1.14
C LEU A 123 2.75 0.26 -2.64
N ALA A 124 4.02 0.07 -3.03
CA ALA A 124 4.43 0.03 -4.43
C ALA A 124 3.86 -1.18 -5.18
N GLU A 125 3.90 -2.36 -4.56
CA GLU A 125 3.32 -3.60 -5.08
C GLU A 125 1.80 -3.48 -5.22
N ASN A 126 1.15 -2.81 -4.26
CA ASN A 126 -0.30 -2.63 -4.23
C ASN A 126 -0.79 -1.34 -4.91
N LYS A 127 0.03 -0.64 -5.70
CA LYS A 127 -0.37 0.62 -6.39
C LYS A 127 -1.67 0.50 -7.20
N SER A 128 -1.94 -0.68 -7.75
CA SER A 128 -3.13 -0.98 -8.55
C SER A 128 -4.40 -1.20 -7.71
N ALA A 129 -4.28 -1.30 -6.38
CA ALA A 129 -5.39 -1.53 -5.47
C ALA A 129 -6.37 -0.34 -5.38
N GLY A 130 -5.92 0.86 -5.76
CA GLY A 130 -6.76 2.04 -5.87
C GLY A 130 -5.98 3.36 -5.84
N PRO A 131 -6.66 4.48 -6.14
CA PRO A 131 -6.03 5.81 -6.16
C PRO A 131 -5.48 6.23 -4.79
N GLY A 132 -6.08 5.75 -3.69
CA GLY A 132 -5.57 5.98 -2.34
C GLY A 132 -4.21 5.33 -2.11
N VAL A 133 -4.06 4.05 -2.48
CA VAL A 133 -2.76 3.35 -2.41
C VAL A 133 -1.73 3.98 -3.34
N GLN A 134 -2.12 4.34 -4.56
CA GLN A 134 -1.23 5.01 -5.50
C GLN A 134 -0.68 6.33 -4.95
N ARG A 135 -1.53 7.14 -4.30
CA ARG A 135 -1.12 8.39 -3.67
C ARG A 135 -0.13 8.15 -2.53
N LEU A 136 -0.43 7.20 -1.65
CA LEU A 136 0.48 6.83 -0.55
C LEU A 136 1.82 6.31 -1.07
N ALA A 137 1.81 5.47 -2.11
CA ALA A 137 3.04 4.99 -2.72
C ALA A 137 3.89 6.12 -3.31
N ALA A 138 3.26 7.16 -3.87
CA ALA A 138 3.97 8.35 -4.33
C ALA A 138 4.58 9.12 -3.14
N ASP A 139 3.79 9.38 -2.09
CA ASP A 139 4.24 10.10 -0.88
C ASP A 139 5.42 9.40 -0.19
N PHE A 140 5.42 8.06 -0.14
CA PHE A 140 6.50 7.26 0.43
C PHE A 140 7.73 7.15 -0.48
N SER A 141 7.57 7.27 -1.80
CA SER A 141 8.70 7.28 -2.73
C SER A 141 9.42 8.63 -2.80
N ASP A 142 8.79 9.71 -2.33
CA ASP A 142 9.36 11.07 -2.29
C ASP A 142 10.31 11.27 -1.09
N THR A 143 11.40 10.51 -1.09
CA THR A 143 12.51 10.63 -0.11
C THR A 143 13.73 11.37 -0.69
N THR A 144 13.68 11.70 -1.98
CA THR A 144 14.83 12.24 -2.74
C THR A 144 15.18 13.68 -2.36
N TYR A 145 14.21 14.48 -1.92
CA TYR A 145 14.42 15.89 -1.57
C TYR A 145 15.40 16.13 -0.40
N LYS A 146 15.68 15.11 0.43
CA LYS A 146 16.67 15.15 1.52
C LYS A 146 17.79 14.10 1.35
N ALA A 147 17.92 13.52 0.16
CA ALA A 147 18.92 12.49 -0.10
C ALA A 147 20.34 12.92 0.29
N ASP A 148 20.72 14.19 0.03
CA ASP A 148 22.03 14.73 0.41
C ASP A 148 22.21 14.81 1.93
N SER A 149 21.14 15.10 2.67
CA SER A 149 21.19 15.09 4.14
C SER A 149 21.33 13.67 4.66
N TYR A 150 20.58 12.72 4.09
CA TYR A 150 20.67 11.31 4.47
C TYR A 150 22.03 10.70 4.14
N ALA A 151 22.65 11.11 3.03
CA ALA A 151 23.99 10.68 2.65
C ALA A 151 25.04 11.06 3.71
N LYS A 152 24.89 12.20 4.41
CA LYS A 152 25.76 12.58 5.54
C LYS A 152 25.69 11.59 6.70
N MET A 153 24.57 10.89 6.83
CA MET A 153 24.35 9.83 7.83
C MET A 153 24.68 8.44 7.29
N GLY A 154 25.31 8.33 6.10
CA GLY A 154 25.57 7.05 5.46
C GLY A 154 24.32 6.38 4.90
N ILE A 155 23.22 7.11 4.71
CA ILE A 155 21.98 6.58 4.15
C ILE A 155 21.87 7.00 2.69
N THR A 156 21.88 6.03 1.78
CA THR A 156 21.73 6.28 0.34
C THR A 156 20.29 6.03 -0.08
N VAL A 157 19.71 6.97 -0.84
CA VAL A 157 18.34 6.88 -1.37
C VAL A 157 18.36 6.49 -2.85
N ASN A 158 17.57 5.50 -3.23
CA ASN A 158 17.33 5.16 -4.63
C ASN A 158 16.35 6.19 -5.24
N ALA A 159 16.82 6.96 -6.22
CA ALA A 159 16.03 8.03 -6.83
C ALA A 159 14.75 7.55 -7.55
N LYS A 160 14.67 6.28 -7.95
CA LYS A 160 13.51 5.72 -8.66
C LYS A 160 12.44 5.16 -7.72
N THR A 161 12.87 4.54 -6.63
CA THR A 161 11.96 3.82 -5.72
C THR A 161 11.76 4.53 -4.39
N GLY A 162 12.63 5.47 -4.02
CA GLY A 162 12.67 6.10 -2.70
C GLY A 162 13.19 5.18 -1.59
N GLN A 163 13.63 3.95 -1.92
CA GLN A 163 14.17 3.01 -0.96
C GLN A 163 15.55 3.44 -0.47
N MET A 164 15.82 3.16 0.80
CA MET A 164 17.04 3.59 1.50
C MET A 164 17.96 2.41 1.80
N THR A 165 19.26 2.65 1.81
CA THR A 165 20.28 1.68 2.24
C THR A 165 21.21 2.34 3.25
N VAL A 166 21.67 1.58 4.25
CA VAL A 166 22.48 2.12 5.35
C VAL A 166 23.90 1.59 5.26
N ASN A 167 24.88 2.51 5.21
CA ASN A 167 26.28 2.21 5.43
C ASN A 167 26.60 2.37 6.92
N GLU A 168 26.70 1.25 7.62
CA GLU A 168 26.89 1.20 9.07
C GLU A 168 28.16 1.95 9.52
N ASN A 169 29.26 1.84 8.77
CA ASN A 169 30.52 2.50 9.12
C ASN A 169 30.45 4.02 8.99
N GLN A 170 29.72 4.53 8.00
CA GLN A 170 29.50 5.96 7.83
C GLN A 170 28.50 6.49 8.87
N LEU A 171 27.42 5.74 9.12
CA LEU A 171 26.44 6.07 10.14
C LEU A 171 27.09 6.15 11.53
N ALA A 172 27.90 5.16 11.91
CA ALA A 172 28.62 5.13 13.19
C ALA A 172 29.51 6.38 13.36
N ARG A 173 30.24 6.76 12.31
CA ARG A 173 31.08 7.97 12.33
C ARG A 173 30.24 9.24 12.45
N ALA A 174 29.15 9.34 11.70
CA ALA A 174 28.29 10.52 11.73
C ALA A 174 27.65 10.72 13.11
N LEU A 175 27.12 9.64 13.71
CA LEU A 175 26.51 9.64 15.04
C LEU A 175 27.48 10.10 16.14
N THR A 176 28.76 9.75 16.04
CA THR A 176 29.78 10.07 17.06
C THR A 176 30.54 11.37 16.80
N SER A 177 30.67 11.78 15.54
CA SER A 177 31.43 13.00 15.16
C SER A 177 30.55 14.24 15.13
N SER A 178 29.24 14.09 14.89
CA SER A 178 28.30 15.20 14.85
C SER A 178 26.92 14.80 15.39
N PRO A 179 26.79 14.57 16.72
CA PRO A 179 25.53 14.27 17.41
C PRO A 179 24.36 15.16 17.04
N ALA A 180 24.51 16.48 17.15
CA ALA A 180 23.43 17.43 16.89
C ALA A 180 22.97 17.41 15.43
N GLN A 181 23.90 17.23 14.49
CA GLN A 181 23.55 17.07 13.07
C GLN A 181 22.82 15.74 12.83
N SER A 182 23.27 14.69 13.50
CA SER A 182 22.63 13.37 13.42
C SER A 182 21.19 13.42 13.93
N GLU A 183 20.95 14.08 15.06
CA GLU A 183 19.61 14.30 15.60
C GLU A 183 18.74 15.12 14.65
N ALA A 184 19.27 16.20 14.08
CA ALA A 184 18.52 17.04 13.13
C ALA A 184 18.13 16.27 11.85
N ILE A 185 18.97 15.35 11.39
CA ILE A 185 18.74 14.59 10.15
C ILE A 185 17.89 13.34 10.39
N LEU A 186 18.08 12.64 11.51
CA LEU A 186 17.43 11.35 11.79
C LEU A 186 16.24 11.46 12.74
N GLY A 187 16.29 12.38 13.70
CA GLY A 187 15.35 12.47 14.81
C GLY A 187 14.01 13.11 14.47
N LYS A 188 13.46 13.86 15.42
CA LYS A 188 12.09 14.41 15.38
C LYS A 188 11.80 15.32 14.19
N ASP A 189 12.77 16.13 13.75
CA ASP A 189 12.62 17.02 12.60
C ASP A 189 13.19 16.42 11.30
N GLY A 190 13.77 15.24 11.44
CA GLY A 190 14.44 14.47 10.41
C GLY A 190 13.60 13.35 9.80
N LEU A 191 14.29 12.26 9.44
CA LEU A 191 13.73 11.06 8.84
C LEU A 191 12.62 10.45 9.71
N ALA A 192 12.88 10.26 11.01
CA ALA A 192 11.94 9.60 11.91
C ALA A 192 10.65 10.42 12.10
N GLY A 193 10.78 11.74 12.24
CA GLY A 193 9.63 12.64 12.24
C GLY A 193 8.76 12.53 10.98
N ARG A 194 9.40 12.46 9.81
CA ARG A 194 8.69 12.29 8.54
C ARG A 194 8.01 10.93 8.45
N ALA A 195 8.71 9.85 8.79
CA ALA A 195 8.15 8.50 8.78
C ALA A 195 6.90 8.41 9.66
N ASP A 196 6.94 8.97 10.87
CA ASP A 196 5.79 9.04 11.77
C ASP A 196 4.64 9.87 11.17
N ARG A 197 4.92 11.02 10.54
CA ARG A 197 3.88 11.83 9.85
C ARG A 197 3.26 11.10 8.66
N HIS A 198 4.05 10.41 7.85
CA HIS A 198 3.54 9.64 6.72
C HIS A 198 2.63 8.51 7.20
N ALA A 199 3.04 7.78 8.23
CA ALA A 199 2.22 6.73 8.81
C ALA A 199 0.95 7.27 9.50
N GLN A 200 1.02 8.42 10.17
CA GLN A 200 -0.14 9.13 10.72
C GLN A 200 -1.13 9.52 9.62
N LEU A 201 -0.64 10.11 8.53
CA LEU A 201 -1.46 10.50 7.39
C LEU A 201 -2.14 9.26 6.80
N ALA A 202 -1.37 8.22 6.52
CA ALA A 202 -1.86 6.93 6.05
C ALA A 202 -2.97 6.36 6.96
N GLN A 203 -2.78 6.37 8.27
CA GLN A 203 -3.78 5.90 9.23
C GLN A 203 -5.04 6.78 9.22
N SER A 204 -4.89 8.10 9.14
CA SER A 204 -6.04 9.03 9.05
C SER A 204 -6.83 8.86 7.76
N SER A 205 -6.15 8.50 6.66
CA SER A 205 -6.76 8.24 5.36
C SER A 205 -7.20 6.79 5.18
N ARG A 206 -7.05 5.93 6.18
CA ARG A 206 -7.25 4.47 6.08
C ARG A 206 -8.55 4.07 5.37
N SER A 207 -9.66 4.75 5.66
CA SER A 207 -10.98 4.47 5.07
C SER A 207 -11.09 4.78 3.57
N ARG A 208 -10.15 5.54 3.01
CA ARG A 208 -10.11 5.97 1.60
C ARG A 208 -8.96 5.36 0.81
N VAL A 209 -8.21 4.43 1.41
CA VAL A 209 -7.05 3.80 0.78
C VAL A 209 -7.49 2.84 -0.32
N LEU A 210 -8.42 1.95 0.00
CA LEU A 210 -9.10 1.10 -0.98
C LEU A 210 -10.44 1.72 -1.41
N PRO A 211 -10.86 1.53 -2.68
CA PRO A 211 -12.22 1.83 -3.11
C PRO A 211 -13.23 1.02 -2.30
N THR A 212 -14.43 1.54 -2.09
CA THR A 212 -15.51 0.81 -1.43
C THR A 212 -15.91 -0.43 -2.24
N MET A 213 -16.56 -1.40 -1.58
CA MET A 213 -17.11 -2.59 -2.24
C MET A 213 -18.08 -2.20 -3.37
N GLN A 214 -18.88 -1.15 -3.18
CA GLN A 214 -19.81 -0.66 -4.19
C GLN A 214 -19.06 -0.09 -5.40
N GLU A 215 -17.98 0.66 -5.20
CA GLU A 215 -17.18 1.20 -6.29
C GLU A 215 -16.37 0.14 -7.03
N SER A 216 -15.88 -0.90 -6.34
CA SER A 216 -15.11 -1.98 -6.95
C SER A 216 -16.01 -2.97 -7.70
N ILE A 217 -17.07 -3.46 -7.06
CA ILE A 217 -17.99 -4.43 -7.65
C ILE A 217 -18.95 -3.76 -8.64
N GLY A 218 -19.41 -2.53 -8.37
CA GLY A 218 -20.31 -1.80 -9.25
C GLY A 218 -19.70 -1.54 -10.63
N LYS A 219 -18.39 -1.25 -10.70
CA LYS A 219 -17.65 -1.15 -11.97
C LYS A 219 -17.58 -2.49 -12.71
N GLN A 220 -17.38 -3.60 -11.99
CA GLN A 220 -17.30 -4.93 -12.58
C GLN A 220 -18.66 -5.43 -13.07
N LEU A 221 -19.74 -5.17 -12.32
CA LEU A 221 -21.10 -5.54 -12.70
C LEU A 221 -21.59 -4.68 -13.88
N SER A 222 -21.39 -3.36 -13.86
CA SER A 222 -21.75 -2.48 -14.98
C SER A 222 -20.98 -2.84 -16.26
N TYR A 223 -19.73 -3.29 -16.14
CA TYR A 223 -18.94 -3.81 -17.26
C TYR A 223 -19.47 -5.15 -17.81
N ALA A 224 -19.83 -6.09 -16.92
CA ALA A 224 -20.45 -7.36 -17.32
C ALA A 224 -21.83 -7.14 -17.97
N GLU A 225 -22.64 -6.22 -17.43
CA GLU A 225 -23.91 -5.80 -18.02
C GLU A 225 -23.72 -5.17 -19.40
N GLY A 226 -22.73 -4.27 -19.58
CA GLY A 226 -22.44 -3.65 -20.87
C GLY A 226 -21.98 -4.63 -21.97
N LEU A 227 -21.36 -5.75 -21.58
CA LEU A 227 -21.00 -6.85 -22.49
C LEU A 227 -22.18 -7.78 -22.79
N LEU A 228 -23.10 -7.98 -21.83
CA LEU A 228 -24.26 -8.86 -21.97
C LEU A 228 -25.47 -8.19 -22.65
N THR A 229 -25.62 -6.87 -22.52
CA THR A 229 -26.84 -6.16 -22.94
C THR A 229 -26.76 -5.40 -24.25
N GLY A 230 -25.59 -5.31 -24.91
CA GLY A 230 -25.47 -4.86 -26.30
C GLY A 230 -26.46 -3.75 -26.71
N GLY A 231 -26.57 -2.67 -25.93
CA GLY A 231 -27.30 -1.46 -26.33
C GLY A 231 -28.84 -1.46 -26.31
N SER A 232 -29.54 -2.12 -25.38
CA SER A 232 -30.99 -1.84 -25.19
C SER A 232 -31.31 -1.11 -23.87
N LEU A 233 -31.53 0.20 -23.96
CA LEU A 233 -31.90 1.12 -22.87
C LEU A 233 -33.20 0.77 -22.11
N SER A 234 -33.99 -0.20 -22.58
CA SER A 234 -35.31 -0.53 -22.03
C SER A 234 -35.29 -1.40 -20.76
N THR A 235 -34.16 -2.05 -20.44
CA THR A 235 -34.05 -2.92 -19.26
C THR A 235 -33.66 -2.14 -17.99
N MET A 236 -33.12 -0.92 -18.11
CA MET A 236 -32.70 -0.08 -16.96
C MET A 236 -33.84 0.24 -15.98
N SER A 237 -35.07 0.42 -16.47
CA SER A 237 -36.22 0.76 -15.61
C SER A 237 -36.69 -0.42 -14.73
N ARG A 238 -36.43 -1.67 -15.14
CA ARG A 238 -36.79 -2.87 -14.35
C ARG A 238 -35.73 -3.22 -13.31
N TYR A 239 -34.46 -2.91 -13.57
CA TYR A 239 -33.36 -3.11 -12.61
C TYR A 239 -33.32 -2.05 -11.49
N SER A 240 -33.82 -0.84 -11.73
CA SER A 240 -33.99 0.19 -10.69
C SER A 240 -34.91 -0.27 -9.54
N ASN A 241 -35.98 -1.03 -9.84
CA ASN A 241 -36.83 -1.63 -8.82
C ASN A 241 -36.16 -2.80 -8.09
N MET A 242 -35.21 -3.50 -8.72
CA MET A 242 -34.44 -4.57 -8.08
C MET A 242 -33.33 -4.07 -7.15
N LEU A 243 -32.66 -2.96 -7.47
CA LEU A 243 -31.71 -2.33 -6.54
C LEU A 243 -32.39 -1.90 -5.22
N ASN A 244 -33.67 -1.55 -5.28
CA ASN A 244 -34.47 -1.25 -4.09
C ASN A 244 -34.82 -2.51 -3.27
N LEU A 245 -34.99 -3.67 -3.92
CA LEU A 245 -35.18 -4.97 -3.26
C LEU A 245 -33.88 -5.52 -2.63
N PHE A 246 -32.72 -5.24 -3.22
CA PHE A 246 -31.42 -5.57 -2.62
C PHE A 246 -31.08 -4.70 -1.40
N SER A 247 -31.82 -3.61 -1.18
CA SER A 247 -31.71 -2.76 0.02
C SER A 247 -32.51 -3.28 1.22
N ILE A 248 -33.28 -4.37 1.06
CA ILE A 248 -34.11 -4.98 2.13
C ILE A 248 -33.37 -6.11 2.88
N TYR A 249 -32.23 -6.59 2.37
CA TYR A 249 -31.32 -7.49 3.10
C TYR A 249 -30.05 -6.74 3.50
N VAL A 250 -30.21 -5.80 4.43
CA VAL A 250 -29.15 -5.28 5.31
C VAL A 250 -29.13 -6.13 6.57
#